data_AF-A0A962CEW0-F1
#
_entry.id   AF-A0A962CEW0-F1
#
_cell.length_a   1.000
_cell.length_b   1.000
_cell.length_c   1.000
_cell.angle_alpha   90.00
_cell.angle_beta   90.00
_cell.angle_gamma   90.00
#
_symmetry.space_group_name_H-M   'P 1'
#
loop_
_entity.id
_entity.type
_entity.pdbx_description
1 polymer ?
#
loop_
_entity_poly.entity_id
_entity_poly.type
_entity_poly.pdbx_seq_one_letter_code
_entity_poly.pdbx_strand_id
1 'polypeptide(L)'
;MADRAPVLYQVDLPHSYYWRELYLPQLTSGPSSLAFMPDGEELVYSMAGSLWRQRIDSDTATELTDAKGAYDYQPDVARDGRSAVFVRYDGQTLQLWRIDFESGRQSA
;
A
#
# COMPACT_ATOMS: atom_id res chain seq x y z
N MET A 1 -12.77 -31.86 5.72
CA MET A 1 -12.45 -30.53 6.28
C MET A 1 -11.04 -30.61 6.83
N ALA A 2 -10.10 -29.84 6.29
CA ALA A 2 -8.71 -29.85 6.73
C ALA A 2 -8.46 -28.60 7.58
N ASP A 3 -8.17 -28.80 8.87
CA ASP A 3 -7.82 -27.71 9.78
C ASP A 3 -6.41 -27.22 9.49
N ARG A 4 -6.23 -25.90 9.40
CA ARG A 4 -4.91 -25.26 9.29
C ARG A 4 -4.33 -25.06 10.68
N ALA A 5 -3.18 -25.67 10.95
CA ALA A 5 -2.42 -25.40 12.17
C ALA A 5 -1.81 -23.98 12.15
N PRO A 6 -1.80 -23.24 13.28
CA PRO A 6 -1.22 -21.90 13.33
C PRO A 6 0.31 -21.92 13.20
N VAL A 7 0.85 -21.00 12.40
CA VAL A 7 2.29 -20.89 12.04
C VAL A 7 3.09 -20.12 13.12
N LEU A 8 2.91 -20.45 14.40
CA LEU A 8 3.54 -19.71 15.51
C LEU A 8 4.72 -20.43 16.18
N TYR A 9 5.20 -21.55 15.62
CA TYR A 9 6.35 -22.27 16.17
C TYR A 9 7.70 -21.52 15.99
N GLN A 10 7.74 -20.44 15.22
CA GLN A 10 8.96 -19.65 15.00
C GLN A 10 9.22 -18.60 16.09
N VAL A 11 8.30 -18.40 17.04
CA VAL A 11 8.40 -17.37 18.10
C VAL A 11 8.69 -18.02 19.44
N ASP A 12 9.75 -18.82 19.53
CA ASP A 12 10.14 -19.53 20.77
C ASP A 12 11.40 -18.95 21.44
N LEU A 13 11.98 -17.86 20.90
CA LEU A 13 13.15 -17.21 21.50
C LEU A 13 12.87 -15.74 21.86
N PRO A 14 13.45 -15.21 22.95
CA PRO A 14 13.33 -13.80 23.32
C PRO A 14 14.13 -12.93 22.33
N HIS A 15 13.48 -12.48 21.26
CA HIS A 15 14.12 -11.68 20.21
C HIS A 15 14.13 -10.18 20.55
N SER A 16 14.95 -9.71 21.49
CA SER A 16 15.06 -8.28 21.87
C SER A 16 15.25 -7.27 20.71
N TYR A 17 15.49 -7.74 19.49
CA TYR A 17 15.63 -6.97 18.27
C TYR A 17 14.38 -6.18 17.83
N TYR A 18 13.18 -6.67 18.12
CA TYR A 18 11.96 -5.97 17.68
C TYR A 18 11.73 -4.62 18.39
N TRP A 19 12.32 -4.38 19.56
CA TRP A 19 11.92 -3.28 20.43
C TRP A 19 12.52 -1.90 20.10
N ARG A 20 13.49 -1.78 19.19
CA ARG A 20 14.19 -0.49 18.92
C ARG A 20 13.83 0.23 17.63
N GLU A 21 13.24 -0.45 16.64
CA GLU A 21 13.00 0.12 15.31
C GLU A 21 11.62 -0.25 14.71
N LEU A 22 10.66 -0.62 15.56
CA LEU A 22 9.47 -1.39 15.21
C LEU A 22 8.60 -0.82 14.05
N TYR A 23 8.89 -1.24 12.82
CA TYR A 23 7.83 -1.66 11.90
C TYR A 23 7.51 -3.10 12.27
N LEU A 24 6.34 -3.33 12.91
CA LEU A 24 5.80 -4.68 12.98
C LEU A 24 5.64 -5.17 11.53
N PRO A 25 6.02 -6.42 11.21
CA PRO A 25 5.64 -6.98 9.93
C PRO A 25 4.13 -6.83 9.78
N GLN A 26 3.67 -6.37 8.61
CA GLN A 26 2.24 -6.25 8.37
C GLN A 26 1.58 -7.60 8.66
N LEU A 27 0.78 -7.64 9.73
CA LEU A 27 0.14 -8.86 10.21
C LEU A 27 -0.91 -9.37 9.22
N THR A 28 -1.29 -8.52 8.26
CA THR A 28 -2.20 -8.83 7.18
C THR A 28 -1.51 -8.54 5.85
N SER A 29 -1.82 -9.34 4.82
CA SER A 29 -1.54 -8.98 3.42
C SER A 29 -2.52 -7.91 2.89
N GLY A 30 -3.15 -7.17 3.81
CA GLY A 30 -4.20 -6.22 3.53
C GLY A 30 -3.65 -4.84 3.16
N PRO A 31 -4.55 -3.84 3.08
CA PRO A 31 -4.17 -2.48 2.71
C PRO A 31 -3.12 -1.90 3.68
N SER A 32 -2.19 -1.15 3.13
CA SER A 32 -1.12 -0.46 3.86
C SER A 32 -0.94 0.96 3.31
N SER A 33 -0.26 1.81 4.08
CA SER A 33 0.19 3.13 3.64
C SER A 33 -0.92 3.94 2.94
N LEU A 34 -1.90 4.40 3.72
CA LEU A 34 -3.03 5.17 3.18
C LEU A 34 -2.76 6.67 3.14
N ALA A 35 -3.40 7.34 2.19
CA ALA A 35 -3.54 8.78 2.11
C ALA A 35 -5.01 9.13 1.86
N PHE A 36 -5.51 10.16 2.53
CA PHE A 36 -6.87 10.66 2.30
C PHE A 36 -6.91 11.51 1.04
N MET A 37 -8.02 11.43 0.30
CA MET A 37 -8.40 12.47 -0.65
C MET A 37 -8.72 13.77 0.11
N PRO A 38 -8.62 14.96 -0.54
CA PRO A 38 -8.82 16.24 0.15
C PRO A 38 -10.22 16.42 0.77
N ASP A 39 -11.24 15.73 0.27
CA ASP A 39 -12.60 15.72 0.82
C ASP A 39 -12.73 14.88 2.10
N GLY A 40 -11.77 13.99 2.37
CA GLY A 40 -11.79 13.06 3.49
C GLY A 40 -12.79 11.89 3.33
N GLU A 41 -13.46 11.76 2.19
CA GLU A 41 -14.44 10.69 1.96
C GLU A 41 -13.82 9.45 1.32
N GLU A 42 -12.67 9.63 0.68
CA GLU A 42 -11.94 8.60 -0.06
C GLU A 42 -10.52 8.41 0.46
N LEU A 43 -10.02 7.19 0.25
CA LEU A 43 -8.67 6.77 0.57
C LEU A 43 -7.96 6.29 -0.69
N VAL A 44 -6.68 6.61 -0.80
CA VAL A 44 -5.73 5.94 -1.69
C VAL A 44 -4.78 5.10 -0.84
N TYR A 45 -4.66 3.81 -1.11
CA TYR A 45 -3.84 2.90 -0.30
C TYR A 45 -3.10 1.87 -1.15
N SER A 46 -2.10 1.23 -0.57
CA SER A 46 -1.27 0.22 -1.22
C SER A 46 -1.78 -1.17 -0.88
N MET A 47 -2.03 -2.02 -1.88
CA MET A 47 -2.46 -3.41 -1.66
C MET A 47 -2.13 -4.28 -2.88
N ALA A 48 -1.63 -5.48 -2.63
CA ALA A 48 -1.34 -6.48 -3.67
C ALA A 48 -0.42 -6.01 -4.81
N GLY A 49 0.44 -5.01 -4.57
CA GLY A 49 1.37 -4.48 -5.58
C GLY A 49 0.94 -3.19 -6.24
N SER A 50 -0.31 -2.78 -6.02
CA SER A 50 -0.94 -1.66 -6.69
C SER A 50 -1.40 -0.59 -5.70
N LEU A 51 -1.64 0.61 -6.21
CA LEU A 51 -2.44 1.60 -5.51
C LEU A 51 -3.92 1.40 -5.83
N TRP A 52 -4.75 1.57 -4.81
CA TRP A 52 -6.20 1.43 -4.89
C TRP A 52 -6.88 2.67 -4.33
N ARG A 53 -8.03 3.04 -4.89
CA ARG A 53 -8.90 4.12 -4.41
C ARG A 53 -10.25 3.57 -3.96
N GLN A 54 -10.74 4.01 -2.81
CA GLN A 54 -12.00 3.54 -2.23
C GLN A 54 -12.67 4.62 -1.39
N ARG A 55 -14.01 4.73 -1.46
CA ARG A 55 -14.80 5.52 -0.49
C ARG A 55 -14.92 4.78 0.83
N ILE A 56 -14.83 5.49 1.95
CA ILE A 56 -14.83 4.91 3.31
C ILE A 56 -16.10 4.09 3.62
N ASP A 57 -17.23 4.47 3.03
CA ASP A 57 -18.53 3.82 3.20
C ASP A 57 -18.86 2.77 2.11
N SER A 58 -17.91 2.48 1.23
CA SER A 58 -18.09 1.55 0.12
C SER A 58 -17.29 0.26 0.34
N ASP A 59 -17.80 -0.85 -0.19
CA ASP A 59 -17.09 -2.13 -0.32
C ASP A 59 -16.33 -2.26 -1.65
N THR A 60 -16.40 -1.24 -2.50
CA THR A 60 -15.84 -1.24 -3.85
C THR A 60 -14.56 -0.40 -3.90
N ALA A 61 -13.47 -1.00 -4.37
CA ALA A 61 -12.19 -0.34 -4.60
C ALA A 61 -11.84 -0.35 -6.09
N THR A 62 -11.25 0.75 -6.58
CA THR A 62 -10.76 0.90 -7.95
C THR A 62 -9.24 0.84 -7.96
N GLU A 63 -8.66 -0.04 -8.77
CA GLU A 63 -7.22 -0.11 -8.97
C GLU A 63 -6.74 1.10 -9.78
N LEU A 64 -5.71 1.80 -9.30
CA LEU A 64 -5.14 2.99 -9.92
C LEU A 64 -3.86 2.69 -10.71
N THR A 65 -3.09 1.69 -10.29
CA THR A 65 -1.83 1.30 -10.91
C THR A 65 -1.78 -0.21 -11.09
N ASP A 66 -1.06 -0.71 -12.10
CA ASP A 66 -1.00 -2.16 -12.40
C ASP A 66 0.39 -2.60 -12.93
N ALA A 67 1.45 -1.94 -12.46
CA ALA A 67 2.80 -2.11 -13.00
C ALA A 67 3.31 -3.56 -12.88
N LYS A 68 3.76 -4.13 -14.01
CA LYS A 68 4.22 -5.51 -14.05
C LYS A 68 5.60 -5.63 -13.41
N GLY A 69 5.72 -6.56 -12.46
CA GLY A 69 6.97 -6.83 -11.75
C GLY A 69 7.40 -5.73 -10.79
N ALA A 70 6.51 -4.80 -10.46
CA ALA A 70 6.78 -3.71 -9.54
C ALA A 70 5.78 -3.68 -8.37
N TYR A 71 6.16 -2.98 -7.32
CA TYR A 71 5.35 -2.76 -6.13
C TYR A 71 5.20 -1.25 -5.89
N ASP A 72 3.97 -0.77 -5.96
CA ASP A 72 3.63 0.64 -5.72
C ASP A 72 3.15 0.82 -4.30
N TYR A 73 3.77 1.77 -3.58
CA TYR A 73 3.50 1.95 -2.16
C TYR A 73 3.71 3.38 -1.67
N GLN A 74 3.21 3.66 -0.46
CA GLN A 74 3.30 4.97 0.21
C GLN A 74 2.82 6.16 -0.65
N PRO A 75 1.56 6.14 -1.09
CA PRO A 75 0.95 7.28 -1.76
C PRO A 75 0.90 8.52 -0.85
N ASP A 76 1.04 9.69 -1.46
CA ASP A 76 0.66 10.98 -0.88
C ASP A 76 -0.14 11.77 -1.92
N VAL A 77 -1.38 12.11 -1.58
CA VAL A 77 -2.34 12.76 -2.48
C VAL A 77 -2.10 14.26 -2.48
N ALA A 78 -2.00 14.84 -3.68
CA ALA A 78 -1.88 16.27 -3.84
C ALA A 78 -3.11 16.99 -3.26
N ARG A 79 -2.90 18.17 -2.66
CA ARG A 79 -3.97 18.96 -2.03
C ARG A 79 -5.13 19.32 -2.96
N ASP A 80 -4.88 19.36 -4.27
CA ASP A 80 -5.91 19.61 -5.28
C ASP A 80 -6.73 18.36 -5.66
N GLY A 81 -6.36 17.19 -5.13
CA GLY A 81 -7.06 15.92 -5.37
C GLY A 81 -6.91 15.37 -6.78
N ARG A 82 -6.01 15.91 -7.61
CA ARG A 82 -5.89 15.49 -9.03
C ARG A 82 -4.78 14.49 -9.27
N SER A 83 -3.85 14.34 -8.34
CA SER A 83 -2.71 13.45 -8.50
C SER A 83 -2.21 12.92 -7.16
N ALA A 84 -1.41 11.88 -7.20
CA ALA A 84 -0.62 11.43 -6.07
C ALA A 84 0.83 11.18 -6.48
N VAL A 85 1.74 11.35 -5.54
CA VAL A 85 3.09 10.79 -5.63
C VAL A 85 3.14 9.48 -4.85
N PHE A 86 4.00 8.56 -5.27
CA PHE A 86 4.18 7.26 -4.62
C PHE A 86 5.57 6.71 -4.91
N VAL A 87 5.98 5.69 -4.17
CA VAL A 87 7.23 4.97 -4.43
C VAL A 87 6.93 3.71 -5.23
N ARG A 88 7.71 3.48 -6.29
CA ARG A 88 7.71 2.24 -7.05
C ARG A 88 9.00 1.48 -6.80
N TYR A 89 8.89 0.21 -6.44
CA TYR A 89 9.99 -0.74 -6.40
C TYR A 89 9.86 -1.74 -7.55
N ASP A 90 10.80 -1.78 -8.48
CA ASP A 90 10.79 -2.69 -9.64
C ASP A 90 11.60 -3.99 -9.43
N GLY A 91 12.00 -4.27 -8.19
CA GLY A 91 12.91 -5.38 -7.87
C GLY A 91 14.40 -5.00 -7.91
N GLN A 92 14.75 -3.80 -8.39
CA GLN A 92 16.13 -3.32 -8.46
C GLN A 92 16.31 -1.97 -7.76
N THR A 93 15.36 -1.05 -7.94
CA THR A 93 15.48 0.33 -7.47
C THR A 93 14.17 0.87 -6.93
N LEU A 94 14.29 1.85 -6.03
CA LEU A 94 13.20 2.66 -5.53
C LEU A 94 13.17 3.99 -6.28
N GLN A 95 12.03 4.31 -6.87
CA GLN A 95 11.83 5.56 -7.60
C GLN A 95 10.59 6.28 -7.08
N LEU A 96 10.64 7.61 -7.08
CA LEU A 96 9.45 8.42 -6.88
C LEU A 96 8.70 8.49 -8.20
N TRP A 97 7.40 8.26 -8.15
CA TRP A 97 6.50 8.32 -9.28
C TRP A 97 5.33 9.25 -8.96
N ARG A 98 4.68 9.74 -9.99
CA ARG A 98 3.44 10.51 -9.92
C ARG A 98 2.38 9.86 -10.81
N ILE A 99 1.15 9.81 -10.33
CA ILE A 99 -0.04 9.46 -11.10
C ILE A 99 -1.00 10.64 -11.17
N ASP A 100 -1.54 10.91 -12.35
CA ASP A 100 -2.67 11.80 -12.57
C ASP A 100 -3.97 10.99 -12.56
N PHE A 101 -4.92 11.33 -11.69
CA PHE A 101 -6.12 10.53 -11.47
C PHE A 101 -7.16 10.64 -12.59
N GLU A 102 -7.16 11.74 -13.35
CA GLU A 102 -8.09 11.92 -14.46
C GLU A 102 -7.65 11.10 -15.68
N SER A 103 -6.36 11.19 -16.03
CA SER A 103 -5.80 10.51 -17.20
C SER A 103 -5.27 9.10 -16.92
N GLY A 104 -5.02 8.74 -15.66
CA GLY A 104 -4.31 7.53 -15.27
C GLY A 104 -2.82 7.53 -15.65
N ARG A 105 -2.29 8.65 -16.16
CA ARG A 105 -0.91 8.73 -16.63
C ARG A 105 0.07 8.72 -15.46
N GLN A 106 1.11 7.90 -15.59
CA GLN A 106 2.17 7.74 -14.60
C GLN A 106 3.52 8.24 -15.14
N SER A 107 4.31 8.91 -14.30
CA SER A 107 5.67 9.38 -14.65
C SER A 107 6.61 9.33 -13.44
N ALA A 108 7.87 8.97 -13.66
CA ALA A 108 8.96 9.12 -12.70
C ALA A 108 9.49 10.57 -12.64
#